data_AF-A0A1I4PLP7-F1
#
_entry.id   AF-A0A1I4PLP7-F1
#
_cell.length_a   1.000
_cell.length_b   1.000
_cell.length_c   1.000
_cell.angle_alpha   90.00
_cell.angle_beta   90.00
_cell.angle_gamma   90.00
#
_symmetry.space_group_name_H-M   'P 1'
#
loop_
_entity.id
_entity.type
_entity.pdbx_description
1 polymer ?
#
loop_
_entity_poly.entity_id
_entity_poly.type
_entity_poly.pdbx_seq_one_letter_code
_entity_poly.pdbx_strand_id
1 'polypeptide(L)'
;MDSSATDEELLIRRSDILIADGEYEKAISCLDEVLSHDPEDEQAMSLKGLAYCLMGEHEKGLAIFEEALEIDPFSKTVLITFADACLHSSMPEKSLEILERAISYYPQDDGLVMLKKVILGARNRSSSRSYFN
;
A
#
# COMPACT_ATOMS: atom_id res chain seq x y z
N MET A 1 -27.44 11.03 11.75
CA MET A 1 -26.42 11.14 10.70
C MET A 1 -25.14 10.37 11.05
N ASP A 2 -25.12 9.51 12.09
CA ASP A 2 -23.91 8.80 12.56
C ASP A 2 -23.80 7.31 12.20
N SER A 3 -24.84 6.70 11.60
CA SER A 3 -24.80 5.25 11.34
C SER A 3 -23.94 4.86 10.14
N SER A 4 -23.91 5.65 9.06
CA SER A 4 -23.17 5.31 7.84
C SER A 4 -21.66 5.26 8.04
N ALA A 5 -21.09 6.23 8.75
CA ALA A 5 -19.65 6.26 9.06
C ALA A 5 -19.21 5.09 9.96
N THR A 6 -20.12 4.59 10.81
CA THR A 6 -19.83 3.42 11.65
C THR A 6 -19.85 2.13 10.81
N ASP A 7 -20.75 2.06 9.83
CA ASP A 7 -20.85 0.92 8.92
C ASP A 7 -19.65 0.86 7.94
N GLU A 8 -19.20 2.01 7.41
CA GLU A 8 -18.00 2.13 6.56
C GLU A 8 -16.73 1.72 7.30
N GLU A 9 -16.49 2.23 8.52
CA GLU A 9 -15.36 1.83 9.36
C GLU A 9 -15.37 0.31 9.67
N LEU A 10 -16.56 -0.27 9.86
CA LEU A 10 -16.69 -1.72 10.07
C LEU A 10 -16.31 -2.51 8.82
N LEU A 11 -16.71 -2.03 7.63
CA LEU A 11 -16.33 -2.61 6.35
C LEU A 11 -14.82 -2.53 6.12
N ILE A 12 -14.18 -1.41 6.46
CA ILE A 12 -12.73 -1.23 6.40
C ILE A 12 -12.03 -2.25 7.30
N ARG A 13 -12.43 -2.36 8.57
CA ARG A 13 -11.84 -3.33 9.52
C ARG A 13 -12.04 -4.77 9.06
N ARG A 14 -13.22 -5.08 8.54
CA ARG A 14 -13.50 -6.40 7.98
C ARG A 14 -12.62 -6.69 6.77
N SER A 15 -12.39 -5.71 5.91
CA SER A 15 -11.55 -5.84 4.73
C SER A 15 -10.10 -6.13 5.11
N ASP A 16 -9.58 -5.47 6.14
CA ASP A 16 -8.24 -5.73 6.68
C ASP A 16 -8.08 -7.19 7.17
N ILE A 17 -9.08 -7.70 7.91
CA ILE A 17 -9.11 -9.11 8.35
C ILE A 17 -9.19 -10.06 7.14
N LEU A 18 -10.02 -9.74 6.14
CA LEU A 18 -10.15 -10.56 4.94
C LEU A 18 -8.86 -10.59 4.12
N ILE A 19 -8.12 -9.48 4.04
CA ILE A 19 -6.80 -9.42 3.42
C ILE A 19 -5.82 -10.33 4.18
N ALA A 20 -5.83 -10.28 5.51
CA ALA A 20 -4.99 -11.16 6.34
C ALA A 20 -5.33 -12.65 6.17
N ASP A 21 -6.61 -12.97 5.93
CA ASP A 21 -7.09 -14.33 5.66
C ASP A 21 -6.87 -14.79 4.20
N GLY A 22 -6.38 -13.90 3.32
CA GLY A 22 -6.15 -14.19 1.89
C GLY A 22 -7.42 -14.14 1.03
N GLU A 23 -8.52 -13.64 1.57
CA GLU A 23 -9.84 -13.53 0.95
C GLU A 23 -9.98 -12.18 0.21
N TYR A 24 -9.08 -11.93 -0.74
CA TYR A 24 -8.88 -10.61 -1.36
C TYR A 24 -10.11 -10.11 -2.12
N GLU A 25 -10.82 -10.96 -2.85
CA GLU A 25 -12.02 -10.54 -3.60
C GLU A 25 -13.15 -10.08 -2.67
N LYS A 26 -13.29 -10.73 -1.50
CA LYS A 26 -14.26 -10.31 -0.49
C LYS A 26 -13.85 -9.00 0.15
N ALA A 27 -12.56 -8.79 0.41
CA ALA A 27 -12.04 -7.53 0.90
C ALA A 27 -12.33 -6.40 -0.11
N ILE A 28 -12.02 -6.61 -1.39
CA ILE A 28 -12.29 -5.64 -2.46
C ILE A 28 -13.78 -5.31 -2.53
N SER A 29 -14.67 -6.29 -2.43
CA SER A 29 -16.12 -6.03 -2.42
C SER A 29 -16.57 -5.15 -1.24
N CYS A 30 -15.99 -5.33 -0.05
CA CYS A 30 -16.30 -4.48 1.10
C CYS A 30 -15.74 -3.05 0.91
N LEU A 31 -14.55 -2.93 0.31
CA LEU A 31 -13.92 -1.64 0.02
C LEU A 31 -14.63 -0.89 -1.11
N ASP A 32 -15.17 -1.59 -2.11
CA ASP A 32 -15.99 -1.01 -3.17
C ASP A 32 -17.28 -0.41 -2.61
N GLU A 33 -17.86 -1.01 -1.58
CA GLU A 33 -19.03 -0.46 -0.89
C GLU A 33 -18.68 0.85 -0.17
N VAL A 34 -17.55 0.89 0.55
CA VAL A 34 -17.04 2.12 1.20
C VAL A 34 -16.80 3.20 0.14
N LEU A 35 -16.08 2.87 -0.93
CA LEU A 35 -15.74 3.80 -2.01
C LEU A 35 -16.96 4.26 -2.83
N SER A 36 -18.08 3.54 -2.76
CA SER A 36 -19.33 3.99 -3.38
C SER A 36 -20.01 5.13 -2.60
N HIS A 37 -19.70 5.23 -1.30
CA HIS A 37 -20.17 6.29 -0.40
C HIS A 37 -19.18 7.44 -0.31
N ASP A 38 -17.90 7.12 -0.12
CA ASP A 38 -16.78 8.07 -0.13
C ASP A 38 -15.69 7.60 -1.11
N PRO A 39 -15.73 8.09 -2.36
CA PRO A 39 -14.75 7.71 -3.39
C PRO A 39 -13.31 8.11 -3.07
N GLU A 40 -13.10 9.04 -2.13
CA GLU A 40 -11.78 9.58 -1.79
C GLU A 40 -11.28 9.03 -0.43
N ASP A 41 -11.94 8.01 0.13
CA ASP A 41 -11.52 7.40 1.39
C ASP A 41 -10.12 6.75 1.23
N GLU A 42 -9.13 7.46 1.78
CA GLU A 42 -7.71 7.12 1.70
C GLU A 42 -7.41 5.70 2.20
N GLN A 43 -8.08 5.28 3.28
CA GLN A 43 -7.85 3.98 3.89
C GLN A 43 -8.43 2.87 3.02
N ALA A 44 -9.62 3.07 2.47
CA ALA A 44 -10.27 2.12 1.60
C ALA A 44 -9.51 1.97 0.27
N MET A 45 -9.06 3.07 -0.34
CA MET A 45 -8.20 3.04 -1.53
C MET A 45 -6.88 2.30 -1.24
N SER A 46 -6.23 2.60 -0.10
CA SER A 46 -4.97 1.95 0.28
C SER A 46 -5.11 0.43 0.45
N LEU A 47 -6.15 -0.01 1.18
CA LEU A 47 -6.42 -1.44 1.38
C LEU A 47 -6.81 -2.14 0.08
N LYS A 48 -7.53 -1.46 -0.82
CA LYS A 48 -7.95 -2.01 -2.12
C LYS A 48 -6.75 -2.20 -3.04
N GLY A 49 -5.88 -1.19 -3.10
CA GLY A 49 -4.60 -1.28 -3.81
C GLY A 49 -3.74 -2.45 -3.31
N LEU A 50 -3.63 -2.60 -1.98
CA LEU A 50 -2.91 -3.70 -1.36
C LEU A 50 -3.54 -5.06 -1.70
N ALA A 51 -4.86 -5.20 -1.59
CA ALA A 51 -5.58 -6.43 -1.91
C ALA A 51 -5.35 -6.87 -3.35
N TYR A 52 -5.42 -5.94 -4.33
CA TYR A 52 -5.10 -6.26 -5.73
C TYR A 52 -3.65 -6.72 -5.91
N CYS A 53 -2.68 -6.06 -5.28
CA CYS A 53 -1.28 -6.46 -5.33
C CYS A 53 -1.06 -7.86 -4.74
N LEU A 54 -1.69 -8.18 -3.60
CA LEU A 54 -1.60 -9.51 -2.97
C LEU A 54 -2.29 -10.61 -3.77
N MET A 55 -3.33 -10.26 -4.54
CA MET A 55 -3.99 -11.15 -5.50
C MET A 55 -3.16 -11.40 -6.77
N GLY A 56 -2.03 -10.69 -6.95
CA GLY A 56 -1.17 -10.75 -8.13
C GLY A 56 -1.59 -9.83 -9.28
N GLU A 57 -2.68 -9.08 -9.10
CA GLU A 57 -3.19 -8.08 -10.05
C GLU A 57 -2.47 -6.74 -9.86
N HIS A 58 -1.14 -6.76 -9.99
CA HIS A 58 -0.28 -5.62 -9.68
C HIS A 58 -0.68 -4.35 -10.42
N GLU A 59 -0.99 -4.43 -11.71
CA GLU A 59 -1.35 -3.24 -12.50
C GLU A 59 -2.58 -2.51 -11.93
N LYS A 60 -3.59 -3.26 -11.46
CA LYS A 60 -4.78 -2.69 -10.83
C LYS A 60 -4.43 -2.06 -9.48
N GLY A 61 -3.66 -2.77 -8.65
CA GLY A 61 -3.25 -2.26 -7.35
C GLY A 61 -2.46 -0.95 -7.45
N LEU A 62 -1.50 -0.91 -8.38
CA LEU A 62 -0.70 0.28 -8.69
C LEU A 62 -1.57 1.45 -9.14
N ALA A 63 -2.54 1.21 -10.02
CA ALA A 63 -3.45 2.26 -10.50
C ALA A 63 -4.26 2.87 -9.36
N ILE A 64 -4.76 2.06 -8.42
CA ILE A 64 -5.50 2.55 -7.25
C ILE A 64 -4.60 3.42 -6.36
N PHE A 65 -3.35 3.03 -6.13
CA PHE A 65 -2.42 3.86 -5.36
C PHE A 65 -2.07 5.17 -6.07
N GLU A 66 -1.93 5.14 -7.39
CA GLU A 66 -1.67 6.34 -8.19
C GLU A 66 -2.87 7.30 -8.13
N GLU A 67 -4.10 6.80 -8.24
CA GLU A 67 -5.33 7.58 -8.07
C GLU A 67 -5.40 8.20 -6.66
N ALA A 68 -5.11 7.44 -5.61
CA ALA A 68 -5.09 7.95 -4.24
C ALA A 68 -4.04 9.07 -4.05
N LEU A 69 -2.88 8.97 -4.71
CA LEU A 69 -1.85 10.01 -4.69
C LEU A 69 -2.13 11.18 -5.63
N GLU A 70 -3.05 11.06 -6.58
CA GLU A 70 -3.55 12.21 -7.35
C GLU A 70 -4.48 13.08 -6.48
N ILE A 71 -5.24 12.46 -5.58
CA ILE A 71 -6.11 13.14 -4.61
C ILE A 71 -5.27 13.83 -3.52
N ASP A 72 -4.43 13.06 -2.81
CA ASP A 72 -3.46 13.61 -1.85
C ASP A 72 -2.04 13.11 -2.14
N PRO A 73 -1.21 13.90 -2.86
CA PRO A 73 0.18 13.55 -3.15
C PRO A 73 1.06 13.39 -1.92
N PHE A 74 0.65 13.95 -0.78
CA PHE A 74 1.41 13.93 0.45
C PHE A 74 0.95 12.84 1.41
N SER A 75 -0.13 12.10 1.12
CA SER A 75 -0.65 11.07 2.02
C SER A 75 0.45 10.08 2.43
N LYS A 76 0.82 10.15 3.71
CA LYS A 76 1.84 9.27 4.27
C LYS A 76 1.38 7.82 4.27
N THR A 77 0.10 7.57 4.57
CA THR A 77 -0.46 6.21 4.64
C THR A 77 -0.40 5.56 3.27
N VAL A 78 -0.88 6.25 2.23
CA VAL A 78 -0.85 5.75 0.85
C VAL A 78 0.58 5.51 0.40
N LEU A 79 1.51 6.45 0.65
CA LEU A 79 2.91 6.29 0.26
C LEU A 79 3.58 5.07 0.93
N ILE A 80 3.31 4.84 2.22
CA ILE A 80 3.86 3.68 2.95
C ILE A 80 3.25 2.37 2.44
N THR A 81 1.92 2.31 2.35
CA THR A 81 1.21 1.09 1.90
C THR A 81 1.56 0.75 0.45
N PHE A 82 1.73 1.76 -0.41
CA PHE A 82 2.17 1.57 -1.79
C PHE A 82 3.62 1.06 -1.85
N ALA A 83 4.53 1.64 -1.07
CA ALA A 83 5.90 1.15 -1.00
C ALA A 83 5.98 -0.30 -0.51
N ASP A 84 5.15 -0.67 0.49
CA ASP A 84 5.04 -2.03 1.01
C ASP A 84 4.47 -3.00 -0.02
N ALA A 85 3.35 -2.63 -0.67
CA ALA A 85 2.73 -3.42 -1.73
C ALA A 85 3.74 -3.70 -2.87
N CYS A 86 4.55 -2.71 -3.27
CA CYS A 86 5.60 -2.90 -4.26
C CYS A 86 6.66 -3.93 -3.82
N LEU A 87 7.01 -4.00 -2.52
CA LEU A 87 7.96 -5.01 -2.03
C LEU A 87 7.37 -6.41 -2.11
N HIS A 88 6.12 -6.57 -1.68
CA HIS A 88 5.41 -7.85 -1.76
C HIS A 88 5.22 -8.32 -3.21
N SER A 89 5.04 -7.38 -4.14
CA SER A 89 4.94 -7.62 -5.57
C SER A 89 6.29 -7.81 -6.29
N SER A 90 7.40 -7.95 -5.57
CA SER A 90 8.76 -8.11 -6.14
C SER A 90 9.21 -6.93 -7.04
N MET A 91 8.77 -5.71 -6.72
CA MET A 91 9.14 -4.46 -7.40
C MET A 91 9.94 -3.51 -6.47
N PRO A 92 11.14 -3.92 -6.01
CA PRO A 92 11.90 -3.14 -5.03
C PRO A 92 12.38 -1.78 -5.57
N GLU A 93 12.57 -1.63 -6.88
CA GLU A 93 12.93 -0.36 -7.50
C GLU A 93 11.81 0.68 -7.35
N LYS A 94 10.56 0.30 -7.68
CA LYS A 94 9.39 1.18 -7.54
C LYS A 94 9.12 1.48 -6.05
N SER A 95 9.28 0.50 -5.18
CA SER A 95 9.19 0.70 -3.73
C SER A 95 10.18 1.78 -3.23
N LEU A 96 11.43 1.72 -3.67
CA LEU A 96 12.45 2.72 -3.29
C LEU A 96 12.13 4.11 -3.82
N GLU A 97 11.59 4.23 -5.03
CA GLU A 97 11.16 5.50 -5.61
C GLU A 97 10.03 6.14 -4.79
N ILE A 98 8.99 5.37 -4.47
CA ILE A 98 7.88 5.86 -3.64
C ILE A 98 8.37 6.25 -2.24
N LEU A 99 9.27 5.46 -1.67
CA LEU A 99 9.83 5.77 -0.35
C LEU A 99 10.75 7.00 -0.37
N GLU A 100 11.43 7.27 -1.48
CA GLU A 100 12.18 8.52 -1.68
C GLU A 100 11.25 9.73 -1.71
N ARG A 101 10.11 9.63 -2.40
CA ARG A 101 9.05 10.66 -2.35
C ARG A 101 8.57 10.87 -0.92
N ALA A 102 8.25 9.80 -0.20
CA ALA A 102 7.81 9.88 1.19
C ALA A 102 8.83 10.57 2.11
N ILE A 103 10.12 10.23 1.99
CA ILE A 103 11.20 10.87 2.75
C ILE A 103 11.35 12.35 2.36
N SER A 104 11.12 12.71 1.09
CA SER A 104 11.19 14.11 0.66
C SER A 104 10.11 14.97 1.32
N TYR A 105 8.92 14.41 1.53
CA TYR A 105 7.82 15.09 2.22
C TYR A 105 7.96 15.04 3.75
N TYR A 106 8.51 13.94 4.27
CA TYR A 106 8.65 13.69 5.71
C TYR A 106 10.10 13.40 6.12
N PRO A 107 11.02 14.37 5.99
CA PRO A 107 12.46 14.14 6.20
C PRO A 107 12.85 13.87 7.66
N GLN A 108 11.95 14.14 8.61
CA GLN A 108 12.17 13.86 10.04
C GLN A 108 11.62 12.49 10.48
N ASP A 109 11.02 11.74 9.55
CA ASP A 109 10.53 10.40 9.85
C ASP A 109 11.65 9.37 9.70
N ASP A 110 12.29 9.06 10.83
CA ASP A 110 13.34 8.04 10.90
C ASP A 110 12.84 6.64 10.47
N GLY A 111 11.54 6.37 10.60
CA GLY A 111 10.92 5.11 10.18
C GLY A 111 11.00 4.91 8.67
N LEU A 112 10.72 5.95 7.89
CA LEU A 112 10.84 5.90 6.42
C LEU A 112 12.30 5.68 5.99
N VAL A 113 13.24 6.36 6.63
CA VAL A 113 14.68 6.21 6.37
C VAL A 113 15.15 4.79 6.73
N MET A 114 14.66 4.24 7.84
CA MET A 114 14.97 2.88 8.28
C MET A 114 14.44 1.85 7.28
N LEU A 115 13.18 1.99 6.84
CA LEU A 115 12.57 1.12 5.84
C LEU A 115 13.41 1.10 4.56
N LYS A 116 13.87 2.27 4.08
CA LYS A 116 14.72 2.38 2.89
C LYS A 116 16.03 1.62 3.05
N LYS A 117 16.68 1.76 4.21
CA LYS A 117 17.93 1.06 4.52
C LYS A 117 17.75 -0.45 4.55
N VAL A 118 16.62 -0.95 5.07
CA VAL A 118 16.31 -2.39 5.09
C VAL A 118 16.19 -2.93 3.67
N ILE A 119 15.45 -2.25 2.80
CA ILE A 119 15.25 -2.66 1.40
C ILE A 119 16.60 -2.68 0.64
N LEU A 120 17.40 -1.61 0.75
CA LEU A 120 18.73 -1.54 0.14
C LEU A 120 19.68 -2.61 0.68
N GLY A 121 19.61 -2.89 1.98
CA GLY A 121 20.38 -3.93 2.64
C GLY A 121 20.04 -5.33 2.12
N ALA A 122 18.75 -5.63 1.92
CA ALA A 122 18.30 -6.88 1.32
C ALA A 122 18.82 -7.02 -0.12
N ARG A 123 18.75 -5.95 -0.93
CA ARG A 123 19.26 -5.92 -2.31
C ARG A 123 20.76 -6.21 -2.40
N ASN A 124 21.58 -5.55 -1.58
CA ASN A 124 23.04 -5.70 -1.61
C ASN A 124 23.50 -7.10 -1.17
N ARG A 125 22.75 -7.78 -0.27
CA ARG A 125 23.05 -9.16 0.13
C ARG A 125 22.78 -10.16 -0.99
N SER A 126 21.75 -9.91 -1.80
CA SER A 126 21.42 -10.75 -2.97
C SER A 126 22.48 -10.63 -4.07
N SER A 127 22.99 -9.42 -4.36
CA SER A 127 24.05 -9.22 -5.35
C SER A 127 25.41 -9.78 -4.93
N SER A 128 25.72 -9.77 -3.63
CA SER A 128 26.99 -10.28 -3.10
C SER A 128 27.13 -11.82 -3.18
N ARG A 129 26.02 -12.55 -3.38
CA ARG A 129 26.00 -14.02 -3.40
C ARG A 129 26.23 -14.63 -4.78
N SER A 130 26.26 -13.82 -5.84
CA SER A 130 26.53 -14.27 -7.23
C SER A 130 28.01 -14.31 -7.61
N TYR A 131 28.94 -13.92 -6.71
CA TYR A 131 30.39 -13.91 -7.00
C TYR A 131 31.16 -15.15 -6.49
N PHE A 132 30.45 -16.17 -6.01
CA PHE A 132 31.03 -17.46 -5.65
C PHE A 132 30.43 -18.57 -6.52
N ASN A 133 30.92 -18.70 -7.76
CA ASN A 133 30.90 -19.95 -8.54
C ASN A 133 32.15 -19.99 -9.42
#